data_AF-A0A972L1W8-F1
#
_entry.id   AF-A0A972L1W8-F1
#
_cell.length_a   1.000
_cell.length_b   1.000
_cell.length_c   1.000
_cell.angle_alpha   90.00
_cell.angle_beta   90.00
_cell.angle_gamma   90.00
#
_symmetry.space_group_name_H-M   'P 1'
#
loop_
_entity.id
_entity.type
_entity.pdbx_description
1 polymer ?
#
loop_
_entity_poly.entity_id
_entity_poly.type
_entity_poly.pdbx_seq_one_letter_code
_entity_poly.pdbx_strand_id
1 'polypeptide(L)'
;MINQFSTDYPLWMLILPLVTGLVFSAFLYFSPPKKGRKNKLGKGIRYVLFVFRFLSVSLISLLLLNPFIKTSKKNILKPKLIIAVDNSSSMLATADSVNIKKNIESGILELKTRYSTAYDVENLLFGDKISFGNPDFTDSYSNYSQLYEYINKQYPSKQIEALVLFGDGIYNRGSNPLVLSKSPFKTISVGVGDTSSRADIKINDISYNSINYLNENIPLELNFSASKMQGETVTAEAYIKGSLVDVKKMHINGKKANKTIKFDFKAVETGKMHLSFVLKVNKEEYNNSNNHADVYIDILNSRQKILILANSPHPDLSALKRSIENFKNYQVDIRFADEKTKNISSYSLVIMHQLPSRKHRIRGILKQIKELNMATLAIVGPQTDFASLRSYYSNSGIKSSIRGYDKSTALINKKFPYFKINSTDIQLIESLPPLNIPLTNFAGIESSTVLAWQKINDIKTNFPLIYFMSEGGTKNSKTP
;
A
#
# COMPACT_ATOMS: atom_id res chain seq x y z
N MET A 1 36.47 -2.27 38.42
CA MET A 1 35.84 -0.94 38.51
C MET A 1 36.96 0.06 38.61
N ILE A 2 36.95 1.11 37.79
CA ILE A 2 37.93 2.19 37.92
C ILE A 2 37.16 3.35 38.53
N ASN A 3 37.53 3.73 39.77
CA ASN A 3 36.98 4.90 40.43
C ASN A 3 37.92 6.06 40.14
N GLN A 4 37.47 7.04 39.36
CA GLN A 4 38.23 8.26 39.10
C GLN A 4 37.55 9.43 39.81
N PHE A 5 38.34 10.16 40.59
CA PHE A 5 37.92 11.43 41.15
C PHE A 5 37.92 12.46 40.02
N SER A 6 36.75 13.02 39.72
CA SER A 6 36.59 13.97 38.62
C SER A 6 35.81 15.17 39.11
N THR A 7 36.20 16.33 38.61
CA THR A 7 35.48 17.60 38.76
C THR A 7 35.03 18.06 37.39
N ASP A 8 33.92 18.80 37.30
CA ASP A 8 33.51 19.47 36.05
C ASP A 8 34.50 20.58 35.64
N TYR A 9 35.30 21.02 36.61
CA TYR A 9 36.33 22.04 36.45
C TYR A 9 37.73 21.41 36.32
N PRO A 10 38.69 22.12 35.70
CA PRO A 10 40.10 21.69 35.69
C PRO A 10 40.66 21.46 37.10
N LEU A 11 41.51 20.45 37.26
CA LEU A 11 42.08 20.04 38.57
C LEU A 11 42.82 21.18 39.30
N TRP A 12 43.40 22.15 38.58
CA TRP A 12 44.09 23.30 39.19
C TRP A 12 43.12 24.20 39.98
N MET A 13 41.82 24.20 39.67
CA MET A 13 40.82 24.97 40.42
C MET A 13 40.61 24.45 41.85
N LEU A 14 41.09 23.25 42.20
CA LEU A 14 41.11 22.76 43.58
C LEU A 14 42.04 23.56 44.50
N ILE A 15 42.96 24.35 43.93
CA ILE A 15 43.82 25.27 44.68
C ILE A 15 43.01 26.48 45.16
N LEU A 16 41.97 26.89 44.42
CA LEU A 16 41.18 28.10 44.73
C LEU A 16 40.46 28.02 46.09
N PRO A 17 39.78 26.91 46.48
CA PRO A 17 39.23 26.73 47.82
C PRO A 17 40.25 26.87 48.96
N LEU A 18 41.48 26.38 48.75
CA LEU A 18 42.54 26.48 49.75
C LEU A 18 43.03 27.92 49.87
N VAL A 19 43.22 28.62 48.75
CA VAL A 19 43.64 30.03 48.75
C VAL A 19 42.57 30.92 49.37
N THR A 20 41.28 30.74 49.03
CA THR A 20 40.18 31.52 49.62
C THR A 20 40.05 31.26 51.11
N GLY A 21 40.14 30.01 51.55
CA GLY A 21 40.15 29.64 52.97
C GLY A 21 41.30 30.29 53.73
N LEU A 22 42.50 30.31 53.14
CA LEU A 22 43.70 30.87 53.75
C LEU A 22 43.60 32.38 53.87
N VAL A 23 43.26 33.08 52.78
CA VAL A 23 43.12 34.54 52.76
C VAL A 23 42.02 34.99 53.72
N PHE A 24 40.86 34.34 53.71
CA PHE A 24 39.74 34.70 54.59
C PHE A 24 40.08 34.49 56.07
N SER A 25 40.68 33.35 56.40
CA SER A 25 41.08 33.06 57.77
C SER A 25 42.22 33.97 58.22
N ALA A 26 43.16 34.30 57.34
CA ALA A 26 44.29 35.16 57.66
C ALA A 26 43.84 36.60 57.89
N PHE A 27 42.91 37.09 57.08
CA PHE A 27 42.27 38.39 57.27
C PHE A 27 41.55 38.46 58.63
N LEU A 28 40.66 37.52 58.94
CA LEU A 28 39.91 37.57 60.19
C LEU A 28 40.79 37.47 61.44
N TYR A 29 41.76 36.55 61.41
CA TYR A 29 42.57 36.31 62.60
C TYR A 29 43.77 37.22 62.67
N PHE A 30 44.44 37.62 61.59
CA PHE A 30 45.68 38.42 61.61
C PHE A 30 45.53 39.90 61.24
N SER A 31 44.36 40.38 60.78
CA SER A 31 44.18 41.81 60.52
C SER A 31 44.31 42.67 61.80
N PRO A 32 44.92 43.87 61.69
CA PRO A 32 45.12 44.74 62.83
C PRO A 32 43.77 45.20 63.39
N PRO A 33 43.56 45.18 64.72
CA PRO A 33 42.31 45.62 65.28
C PRO A 33 42.07 47.10 64.98
N LYS A 34 40.81 47.46 64.64
CA LYS A 34 40.40 48.86 64.52
C LYS A 34 40.75 49.61 65.81
N LYS A 35 41.29 50.83 65.66
CA LYS A 35 41.79 51.70 66.74
C LYS A 35 40.89 51.61 67.99
N GLY A 36 41.46 51.17 69.11
CA GLY A 36 40.80 51.16 70.43
C GLY A 36 40.35 49.81 70.97
N ARG A 37 40.42 48.69 70.21
CA ARG A 37 40.17 47.34 70.75
C ARG A 37 41.46 46.52 70.81
N LYS A 38 41.99 46.26 72.02
CA LYS A 38 43.11 45.31 72.21
C LYS A 38 42.61 43.88 71.95
N ASN A 39 43.28 43.13 71.07
CA ASN A 39 42.98 41.73 70.80
C ASN A 39 43.26 40.88 72.05
N LYS A 40 42.21 40.48 72.78
CA LYS A 40 42.28 39.75 74.06
C LYS A 40 42.51 38.23 73.93
N LEU A 41 42.85 37.72 72.74
CA LEU A 41 43.05 36.28 72.49
C LEU A 41 44.53 35.92 72.60
N GLY A 42 44.86 34.90 73.41
CA GLY A 42 46.21 34.36 73.54
C GLY A 42 46.76 33.83 72.20
N LYS A 43 48.07 34.00 71.96
CA LYS A 43 48.70 33.68 70.67
C LYS A 43 48.44 32.24 70.20
N GLY A 44 48.49 31.25 71.10
CA GLY A 44 48.23 29.84 70.77
C GLY A 44 46.79 29.55 70.34
N ILE A 45 45.80 30.07 71.08
CA ILE A 45 44.37 29.89 70.77
C ILE A 45 44.03 30.52 69.41
N ARG A 46 44.65 31.66 69.08
CA ARG A 46 44.49 32.33 67.78
C ARG A 46 44.93 31.44 66.61
N TYR A 47 46.06 30.74 66.74
CA TYR A 47 46.52 29.81 65.71
C TYR A 47 45.60 28.59 65.55
N VAL A 48 45.12 28.01 66.67
CA VAL A 48 44.18 26.87 66.62
C VAL A 48 42.87 27.27 65.93
N LEU A 49 42.28 28.40 66.32
CA LEU A 49 41.05 28.90 65.70
C LEU A 49 41.26 29.26 64.22
N PHE A 50 42.42 29.79 63.86
CA PHE A 50 42.78 30.04 62.47
C PHE A 50 42.82 28.76 61.64
N VAL A 51 43.50 27.70 62.12
CA VAL A 51 43.59 26.41 61.40
C VAL A 51 42.20 25.79 61.23
N PHE A 52 41.37 25.81 62.27
CA PHE A 52 40.03 25.25 62.21
C PHE A 52 39.12 26.03 61.24
N ARG A 53 39.24 27.36 61.22
CA ARG A 53 38.51 28.21 60.28
C ARG A 53 38.99 28.02 58.84
N PHE A 54 40.30 27.89 58.64
CA PHE A 54 40.89 27.57 57.34
C PHE A 54 40.36 26.27 56.77
N LEU A 55 40.36 25.19 57.56
CA LEU A 55 39.87 23.88 57.13
C LEU A 55 38.38 23.90 56.81
N SER A 56 37.56 24.53 57.67
CA SER A 56 36.11 24.61 57.43
C SER A 56 35.75 25.43 56.19
N VAL A 57 36.33 26.61 56.00
CA VAL A 57 36.06 27.46 54.82
C VAL A 57 36.58 26.81 53.54
N SER A 58 37.76 26.17 53.59
CA SER A 58 38.30 25.43 52.44
C SER A 58 37.43 24.23 52.08
N LEU A 59 36.93 23.49 53.08
CA LEU A 59 36.05 22.34 52.84
C LEU A 59 34.69 22.75 52.26
N ILE A 60 34.07 23.82 52.78
CA ILE A 60 32.82 24.35 52.23
C ILE A 60 33.03 24.83 50.79
N SER A 61 34.13 25.53 50.53
CA SER A 61 34.48 26.01 49.18
C SER A 61 34.79 24.85 48.22
N LEU A 62 35.38 23.76 48.72
CA LEU A 62 35.61 22.54 47.95
C LEU A 62 34.28 21.83 47.61
N LEU A 63 33.34 21.76 48.56
CA LEU A 63 32.01 21.17 48.32
C LEU A 63 31.18 22.02 47.34
N LEU A 64 31.36 23.35 47.33
CA LEU A 64 30.76 24.24 46.32
C LEU A 64 31.26 23.95 44.89
N LEU A 65 32.45 23.37 44.73
CA LEU A 65 32.95 22.89 43.43
C LEU A 65 32.34 21.54 43.01
N ASN A 66 31.46 20.96 43.83
CA ASN A 66 30.68 19.76 43.58
C ASN A 66 31.51 18.57 43.03
N PRO A 67 32.51 18.07 43.77
CA PRO A 67 33.29 16.93 43.33
C PRO A 67 32.45 15.65 43.31
N PHE A 68 32.57 14.83 42.26
CA PHE A 68 31.86 13.56 42.15
C PHE A 68 32.81 12.39 41.81
N ILE A 69 32.38 11.18 42.15
CA ILE A 69 33.12 9.95 41.85
C ILE A 69 32.46 9.28 40.65
N LYS A 70 33.16 9.23 39.51
CA LYS A 70 32.72 8.47 38.34
C LYS A 70 33.10 7.01 38.51
N THR A 71 32.10 6.14 38.54
CA THR A 71 32.29 4.68 38.51
C THR A 71 31.97 4.18 37.11
N SER A 72 32.98 3.71 36.38
CA SER A 72 32.78 3.09 35.06
C SER A 72 32.90 1.57 35.15
N LYS A 73 31.87 0.85 34.68
CA LYS A 73 31.87 -0.61 34.52
C LYS A 73 31.95 -0.94 33.03
N LYS A 74 33.07 -1.54 32.60
CA LYS A 74 33.24 -2.04 31.24
C LYS A 74 32.61 -3.43 31.16
N ASN A 75 31.48 -3.55 30.45
CA ASN A 75 30.91 -4.84 30.08
C ASN A 75 31.39 -5.19 28.66
N ILE A 76 32.09 -6.30 28.52
CA ILE A 76 32.48 -6.84 27.21
C ILE A 76 31.39 -7.85 26.83
N LEU A 77 30.58 -7.50 25.83
CA LEU A 77 29.57 -8.40 25.28
C LEU A 77 30.17 -9.11 24.06
N LYS A 78 30.01 -10.43 23.98
CA LYS A 78 30.37 -11.17 22.76
C LYS A 78 29.39 -10.81 21.65
N PRO A 79 29.85 -10.61 20.40
CA PRO A 79 28.96 -10.48 19.26
C PRO A 79 28.17 -11.77 19.03
N LYS A 80 26.93 -11.66 18.56
CA LYS A 80 26.03 -12.78 18.27
C LYS A 80 26.25 -13.29 16.84
N LEU A 81 26.31 -14.60 16.71
CA LEU A 81 26.29 -15.32 15.43
C LEU A 81 24.99 -16.13 15.37
N ILE A 82 24.10 -15.75 14.48
CA ILE A 82 22.80 -16.41 14.34
C ILE A 82 22.93 -17.45 13.22
N ILE A 83 22.60 -18.70 13.51
CA ILE A 83 22.43 -19.75 12.52
C ILE A 83 20.93 -19.90 12.31
N ALA A 84 20.43 -19.64 11.12
CA ALA A 84 19.03 -19.79 10.78
C ALA A 84 18.86 -20.91 9.76
N VAL A 85 17.95 -21.84 10.04
CA VAL A 85 17.68 -23.01 9.19
C VAL A 85 16.23 -22.98 8.76
N ASP A 86 15.99 -23.10 7.46
CA ASP A 86 14.65 -23.29 6.90
C ASP A 86 14.13 -24.65 7.37
N ASN A 87 13.02 -24.65 8.11
CA ASN A 87 12.37 -25.84 8.66
C ASN A 87 11.19 -26.31 7.80
N SER A 88 11.07 -25.81 6.58
CA SER A 88 10.06 -26.25 5.64
C SER A 88 10.30 -27.68 5.14
N SER A 89 9.21 -28.34 4.78
CA SER A 89 9.21 -29.66 4.16
C SER A 89 9.92 -29.72 2.80
N SER A 90 10.10 -28.58 2.11
CA SER A 90 10.82 -28.54 0.82
C SER A 90 12.30 -28.88 0.94
N MET A 91 12.90 -28.64 2.12
CA MET A 91 14.29 -28.99 2.42
C MET A 91 14.57 -30.50 2.34
N LEU A 92 13.55 -31.33 2.54
CA LEU A 92 13.63 -32.78 2.44
C LEU A 92 13.03 -33.35 1.15
N ALA A 93 12.59 -32.51 0.22
CA ALA A 93 11.93 -32.93 -1.03
C ALA A 93 12.90 -33.54 -2.07
N THR A 94 14.13 -33.91 -1.68
CA THR A 94 15.14 -34.53 -2.53
C THR A 94 15.39 -35.99 -2.12
N ALA A 95 15.91 -36.81 -3.04
CA ALA A 95 16.06 -38.25 -2.86
C ALA A 95 16.97 -38.64 -1.67
N ASP A 96 17.87 -37.74 -1.25
CA ASP A 96 18.85 -37.95 -0.16
C ASP A 96 18.47 -37.24 1.15
N SER A 97 17.17 -37.18 1.47
CA SER A 97 16.63 -36.46 2.63
C SER A 97 17.31 -36.82 3.97
N VAL A 98 17.65 -38.10 4.16
CA VAL A 98 18.36 -38.59 5.37
C VAL A 98 19.77 -38.04 5.48
N ASN A 99 20.50 -37.98 4.37
CA ASN A 99 21.88 -37.47 4.34
C ASN A 99 21.89 -35.94 4.52
N ILE A 100 20.94 -35.24 3.92
CA ILE A 100 20.80 -33.78 4.05
C ILE A 100 20.54 -33.39 5.50
N LYS A 101 19.58 -34.06 6.16
CA LYS A 101 19.30 -33.82 7.58
C LYS A 101 20.55 -34.00 8.45
N LYS A 102 21.25 -35.13 8.27
CA LYS A 102 22.48 -35.43 9.01
C LYS A 102 23.58 -34.39 8.77
N ASN A 103 23.74 -33.94 7.53
CA ASN A 103 24.74 -32.94 7.16
C ASN A 103 24.42 -31.57 7.76
N ILE A 104 23.15 -31.16 7.76
CA ILE A 104 22.71 -29.90 8.38
C ILE A 104 22.95 -29.96 9.89
N GLU A 105 22.51 -31.02 10.57
CA GLU A 105 22.72 -31.20 12.01
C GLU A 105 24.22 -31.20 12.37
N SER A 106 25.03 -31.92 11.61
CA SER A 106 26.49 -31.97 11.81
C SER A 106 27.15 -30.61 11.55
N GLY A 107 26.72 -29.89 10.51
CA GLY A 107 27.23 -28.56 10.19
C GLY A 107 26.88 -27.51 11.25
N ILE A 108 25.66 -27.54 11.79
CA ILE A 108 25.25 -26.67 12.90
C ILE A 108 26.12 -26.95 14.14
N LEU A 109 26.34 -28.23 14.46
CA LEU A 109 27.16 -28.63 15.61
C LEU A 109 28.63 -28.22 15.44
N GLU A 110 29.19 -28.36 14.23
CA GLU A 110 30.56 -27.94 13.92
C GLU A 110 30.71 -26.42 14.06
N LEU A 111 29.77 -25.63 13.49
CA LEU A 111 29.77 -24.17 13.60
C LEU A 111 29.63 -23.71 15.06
N LYS A 112 28.73 -24.32 15.82
CA LYS A 112 28.55 -24.02 17.24
C LYS A 112 29.81 -24.30 18.04
N THR A 113 30.45 -25.44 17.82
CA THR A 113 31.68 -25.83 18.52
C THR A 113 32.85 -24.91 18.16
N ARG A 114 33.08 -24.67 16.86
CA ARG A 114 34.21 -23.88 16.35
C ARG A 114 34.15 -22.40 16.77
N TYR A 115 32.96 -21.81 16.84
CA TYR A 115 32.80 -20.37 17.05
C TYR A 115 32.31 -19.96 18.46
N SER A 116 32.01 -20.92 19.35
CA SER A 116 31.55 -20.68 20.72
C SER A 116 32.46 -19.81 21.60
N THR A 117 33.77 -19.82 21.33
CA THR A 117 34.76 -19.07 22.10
C THR A 117 34.68 -17.57 21.80
N ALA A 118 34.56 -17.20 20.52
CA ALA A 118 34.54 -15.82 20.03
C ALA A 118 33.13 -15.21 19.96
N TYR A 119 32.11 -16.01 19.67
CA TYR A 119 30.74 -15.55 19.41
C TYR A 119 29.72 -16.21 20.34
N ASP A 120 28.62 -15.50 20.60
CA ASP A 120 27.41 -16.08 21.19
C ASP A 120 26.57 -16.70 20.04
N VAL A 121 26.66 -18.04 19.89
CA VAL A 121 26.06 -18.77 18.76
C VAL A 121 24.65 -19.24 19.12
N GLU A 122 23.67 -18.79 18.34
CA GLU A 122 22.25 -19.08 18.55
C GLU A 122 21.65 -19.75 17.31
N ASN A 123 20.95 -20.87 17.49
CA ASN A 123 20.31 -21.60 16.39
C ASN A 123 18.81 -21.28 16.36
N LEU A 124 18.34 -20.80 15.20
CA LEU A 124 16.96 -20.46 14.90
C LEU A 124 16.45 -21.34 13.77
N LEU A 125 15.23 -21.80 13.92
CA LEU A 125 14.46 -22.49 12.88
C LEU A 125 13.36 -21.53 12.41
N PHE A 126 13.12 -21.44 11.11
CA PHE A 126 12.06 -20.60 10.56
C PHE A 126 11.26 -21.34 9.48
N GLY A 127 9.98 -20.99 9.37
CA GLY A 127 9.04 -21.61 8.43
C GLY A 127 7.62 -21.13 8.70
N ASP A 128 6.83 -21.93 9.41
CA ASP A 128 5.49 -21.53 9.88
C ASP A 128 5.59 -20.63 11.13
N LYS A 129 6.59 -20.91 11.96
CA LYS A 129 6.92 -20.18 13.18
C LYS A 129 8.42 -20.18 13.42
N ILE A 130 8.86 -19.28 14.28
CA ILE A 130 10.25 -19.27 14.73
C ILE A 130 10.38 -20.15 15.97
N SER A 131 11.32 -21.09 15.91
CA SER A 131 11.61 -22.00 17.00
C SER A 131 13.11 -22.19 17.19
N PHE A 132 13.49 -22.85 18.28
CA PHE A 132 14.88 -23.10 18.66
C PHE A 132 15.11 -24.60 18.78
N GLY A 133 16.30 -25.07 18.43
CA GLY A 133 16.67 -26.48 18.55
C GLY A 133 17.10 -27.09 17.22
N ASN A 134 16.84 -28.38 17.06
CA ASN A 134 17.20 -29.13 15.85
C ASN A 134 16.05 -29.12 14.84
N PRO A 135 16.34 -29.05 13.53
CA PRO A 135 15.32 -29.01 12.50
C PRO A 135 14.57 -30.35 12.38
N ASP A 136 13.24 -30.29 12.33
CA ASP A 136 12.38 -31.45 12.07
C ASP A 136 11.79 -31.44 10.65
N PHE A 137 11.91 -30.32 9.93
CA PHE A 137 11.48 -30.10 8.54
C PHE A 137 9.98 -30.36 8.31
N THR A 138 9.16 -30.04 9.31
CA THR A 138 7.70 -30.29 9.28
C THR A 138 6.87 -29.11 8.80
N ASP A 139 7.46 -27.92 8.67
CA ASP A 139 6.70 -26.71 8.34
C ASP A 139 6.22 -26.72 6.88
N SER A 140 5.04 -26.14 6.63
CA SER A 140 4.46 -26.09 5.28
C SER A 140 5.01 -24.94 4.43
N TYR A 141 5.49 -23.87 5.08
CA TYR A 141 5.90 -22.64 4.41
C TYR A 141 7.34 -22.24 4.76
N SER A 142 8.00 -21.56 3.82
CA SER A 142 9.29 -20.89 4.01
C SER A 142 9.07 -19.39 4.04
N ASN A 143 9.16 -18.78 5.23
CA ASN A 143 8.89 -17.36 5.45
C ASN A 143 10.12 -16.59 5.93
N TYR A 144 10.93 -16.15 4.98
CA TYR A 144 12.14 -15.35 5.26
C TYR A 144 11.79 -13.99 5.88
N SER A 145 10.64 -13.38 5.55
CA SER A 145 10.23 -12.11 6.18
C SER A 145 10.08 -12.22 7.68
N GLN A 146 9.44 -13.29 8.17
CA GLN A 146 9.26 -13.51 9.60
C GLN A 146 10.61 -13.66 10.32
N LEU A 147 11.56 -14.38 9.74
CA LEU A 147 12.92 -14.52 10.27
C LEU A 147 13.59 -13.15 10.46
N TYR A 148 13.61 -12.33 9.40
CA TYR A 148 14.26 -11.01 9.45
C TYR A 148 13.54 -10.04 10.39
N GLU A 149 12.20 -10.05 10.43
CA GLU A 149 11.41 -9.26 11.38
C GLU A 149 11.73 -9.63 12.83
N TYR A 150 11.80 -10.93 13.13
CA TYR A 150 12.15 -11.42 14.46
C TYR A 150 13.56 -11.02 14.86
N ILE A 151 14.55 -11.22 13.98
CA ILE A 151 15.95 -10.84 14.26
C ILE A 151 16.04 -9.33 14.54
N ASN A 152 15.41 -8.50 13.71
CA ASN A 152 15.42 -7.04 13.87
C ASN A 152 14.68 -6.57 15.13
N LYS A 153 13.65 -7.29 15.58
CA LYS A 153 12.90 -6.97 16.80
C LYS A 153 13.61 -7.43 18.06
N GLN A 154 14.20 -8.62 18.03
CA GLN A 154 14.77 -9.28 19.20
C GLN A 154 16.20 -8.82 19.51
N TYR A 155 16.99 -8.50 18.48
CA TYR A 155 18.39 -8.14 18.65
C TYR A 155 18.66 -6.73 18.11
N PRO A 156 19.30 -5.84 18.90
CA PRO A 156 19.80 -4.57 18.39
C PRO A 156 20.81 -4.82 17.26
N SER A 157 20.71 -4.06 16.17
CA SER A 157 21.53 -4.25 14.96
C SER A 157 23.04 -4.25 15.19
N LYS A 158 23.51 -3.63 16.28
CA LYS A 158 24.94 -3.56 16.66
C LYS A 158 25.47 -4.80 17.39
N GLN A 159 24.61 -5.78 17.69
CA GLN A 159 24.99 -6.98 18.43
C GLN A 159 25.17 -8.20 17.50
N ILE A 160 24.64 -8.17 16.28
CA ILE A 160 24.72 -9.27 15.32
C ILE A 160 25.96 -9.06 14.44
N GLU A 161 26.89 -10.01 14.46
CA GLU A 161 28.03 -10.02 13.53
C GLU A 161 27.60 -10.55 12.16
N ALA A 162 26.95 -11.72 12.16
CA ALA A 162 26.53 -12.39 10.96
C ALA A 162 25.31 -13.30 11.20
N LEU A 163 24.55 -13.49 10.13
CA LEU A 163 23.49 -14.48 9.98
C LEU A 163 23.95 -15.55 8.99
N VAL A 164 24.08 -16.80 9.42
CA VAL A 164 24.31 -17.94 8.54
C VAL A 164 22.97 -18.58 8.23
N LEU A 165 22.55 -18.54 6.97
CA LEU A 165 21.22 -18.96 6.51
C LEU A 165 21.33 -20.26 5.72
N PHE A 166 20.75 -21.34 6.24
CA PHE A 166 20.60 -22.60 5.55
C PHE A 166 19.21 -22.68 4.92
N GLY A 167 19.14 -22.87 3.60
CA GLY A 167 17.87 -22.98 2.87
C GLY A 167 18.05 -23.41 1.42
N ASP A 168 16.97 -23.93 0.82
CA ASP A 168 16.89 -24.29 -0.60
C ASP A 168 16.60 -23.09 -1.51
N GLY A 169 16.34 -21.91 -0.92
CA GLY A 169 16.04 -20.67 -1.61
C GLY A 169 14.60 -20.58 -2.14
N ILE A 170 13.77 -21.58 -1.88
CA ILE A 170 12.34 -21.56 -2.21
C ILE A 170 11.61 -20.79 -1.12
N TYR A 171 10.90 -19.74 -1.48
CA TYR A 171 10.04 -19.00 -0.56
C TYR A 171 8.62 -18.98 -1.10
N ASN A 172 7.65 -19.27 -0.24
CA ASN A 172 6.23 -19.29 -0.59
C ASN A 172 5.39 -18.34 0.27
N ARG A 173 6.02 -17.64 1.24
CA ARG A 173 5.42 -16.58 2.02
C ARG A 173 6.40 -15.43 2.25
N GLY A 174 5.83 -14.23 2.38
CA GLY A 174 6.58 -13.01 2.65
C GLY A 174 7.15 -12.34 1.41
N SER A 175 7.99 -11.34 1.66
CA SER A 175 8.68 -10.56 0.64
C SER A 175 9.88 -11.31 0.07
N ASN A 176 10.30 -10.94 -1.14
CA ASN A 176 11.49 -11.49 -1.78
C ASN A 176 12.73 -11.39 -0.86
N PRO A 177 13.43 -12.49 -0.56
CA PRO A 177 14.61 -12.51 0.32
C PRO A 177 15.75 -11.57 -0.11
N LEU A 178 15.88 -11.25 -1.39
CA LEU A 178 16.89 -10.30 -1.91
C LEU A 178 16.68 -8.87 -1.41
N VAL A 179 15.44 -8.52 -1.05
CA VAL A 179 15.14 -7.22 -0.44
C VAL A 179 15.49 -7.24 1.04
N LEU A 180 15.23 -8.36 1.72
CA LEU A 180 15.47 -8.56 3.15
C LEU A 180 16.97 -8.67 3.48
N SER A 181 17.79 -9.17 2.55
CA SER A 181 19.23 -9.30 2.72
C SER A 181 19.98 -7.96 2.80
N LYS A 182 19.29 -6.81 2.66
CA LYS A 182 19.85 -5.46 2.85
C LYS A 182 19.94 -5.02 4.32
N SER A 183 19.72 -5.94 5.26
CA SER A 183 19.88 -5.70 6.70
C SER A 183 21.29 -5.19 7.07
N PRO A 184 21.45 -4.49 8.22
CA PRO A 184 22.72 -3.91 8.65
C PRO A 184 23.79 -4.94 9.05
N PHE A 185 23.44 -6.24 9.12
CA PHE A 185 24.34 -7.34 9.46
C PHE A 185 24.60 -8.22 8.22
N LYS A 186 25.77 -8.88 8.20
CA LYS A 186 26.18 -9.73 7.07
C LYS A 186 25.35 -11.02 7.04
N THR A 187 24.70 -11.31 5.92
CA THR A 187 24.04 -12.61 5.68
C THR A 187 24.95 -13.50 4.84
N ILE A 188 25.21 -14.72 5.30
CA ILE A 188 25.96 -15.77 4.60
C ILE A 188 24.97 -16.90 4.30
N SER A 189 24.63 -17.10 3.04
CA SER A 189 23.70 -18.15 2.63
C SER A 189 24.43 -19.45 2.28
N VAL A 190 23.93 -20.56 2.81
CA VAL A 190 24.33 -21.93 2.50
C VAL A 190 23.15 -22.57 1.78
N GLY A 191 23.29 -22.74 0.47
CA GLY A 191 22.28 -23.37 -0.37
C GLY A 191 22.20 -24.87 -0.11
N VAL A 192 21.01 -25.38 0.20
CA VAL A 192 20.74 -26.81 0.37
C VAL A 192 19.91 -27.30 -0.81
N GLY A 193 20.45 -28.22 -1.61
CA GLY A 193 19.69 -28.82 -2.70
C GLY A 193 20.55 -29.37 -3.81
N ASP A 194 19.92 -30.17 -4.67
CA ASP A 194 20.52 -30.67 -5.89
C ASP A 194 20.42 -29.59 -6.98
N THR A 195 21.56 -29.11 -7.48
CA THR A 195 21.61 -28.10 -8.56
C THR A 195 21.32 -28.71 -9.93
N SER A 196 21.08 -30.02 -10.01
CA SER A 196 20.73 -30.70 -11.24
C SER A 196 19.34 -30.28 -11.72
N SER A 197 19.27 -29.65 -12.90
CA SER A 197 17.98 -29.39 -13.55
C SER A 197 17.32 -30.71 -13.92
N ARG A 198 16.02 -30.88 -13.65
CA ARG A 198 15.24 -32.07 -14.02
C ARG A 198 14.40 -31.80 -15.27
N ALA A 199 13.93 -32.88 -15.90
CA ALA A 199 12.94 -32.77 -16.96
C ALA A 199 11.62 -32.31 -16.32
N ASP A 200 11.12 -31.14 -16.72
CA ASP A 200 9.90 -30.56 -16.15
C ASP A 200 9.23 -29.64 -17.16
N ILE A 201 7.90 -29.68 -17.21
CA ILE A 201 7.07 -28.70 -17.89
C ILE A 201 6.21 -28.04 -16.82
N LYS A 202 5.89 -26.76 -17.01
CA LYS A 202 4.93 -26.07 -16.15
C LYS A 202 4.19 -24.98 -16.87
N ILE A 203 2.91 -24.84 -16.55
CA ILE A 203 2.14 -23.64 -16.89
C ILE A 203 2.65 -22.51 -15.98
N ASN A 204 3.11 -21.42 -16.59
CA ASN A 204 3.57 -20.26 -15.85
C ASN A 204 2.41 -19.33 -15.51
N ASP A 205 1.57 -19.03 -16.51
CA ASP A 205 0.43 -18.12 -16.41
C ASP A 205 -0.48 -18.29 -17.64
N ILE A 206 -1.74 -17.87 -17.51
CA ILE A 206 -2.68 -17.77 -18.62
C ILE A 206 -3.17 -16.32 -18.69
N SER A 207 -2.94 -15.66 -19.83
CA SER A 207 -3.42 -14.30 -20.06
C SER A 207 -4.79 -14.33 -20.74
N TYR A 208 -5.78 -13.65 -20.14
CA TYR A 208 -7.15 -13.63 -20.63
C TYR A 208 -7.95 -12.42 -20.13
N ASN A 209 -9.07 -12.13 -20.79
CA ASN A 209 -10.07 -11.18 -20.30
C ASN A 209 -11.00 -11.89 -19.32
N SER A 210 -11.09 -11.40 -18.08
CA SER A 210 -11.97 -11.96 -17.05
C SER A 210 -13.46 -11.75 -17.31
N ILE A 211 -13.82 -10.85 -18.24
CA ILE A 211 -15.20 -10.56 -18.65
C ILE A 211 -15.28 -10.61 -20.18
N ASN A 212 -16.29 -11.29 -20.72
CA ASN A 212 -16.62 -11.30 -22.14
C ASN A 212 -18.12 -11.20 -22.38
N TYR A 213 -18.55 -10.97 -23.63
CA TYR A 213 -19.96 -10.88 -23.99
C TYR A 213 -20.41 -12.11 -24.78
N LEU A 214 -21.69 -12.44 -24.64
CA LEU A 214 -22.34 -13.50 -25.42
C LEU A 214 -22.08 -13.30 -26.93
N ASN A 215 -21.70 -14.38 -27.62
CA ASN A 215 -21.32 -14.44 -29.03
C ASN A 215 -20.04 -13.71 -29.44
N GLU A 216 -19.28 -13.13 -28.51
CA GLU A 216 -17.93 -12.62 -28.79
C GLU A 216 -16.87 -13.72 -28.63
N ASN A 217 -15.75 -13.54 -29.32
CA ASN A 217 -14.57 -14.40 -29.22
C ASN A 217 -13.76 -14.06 -27.95
N ILE A 218 -13.13 -15.07 -27.36
CA ILE A 218 -12.36 -15.01 -26.13
C ILE A 218 -10.92 -15.44 -26.48
N PRO A 219 -10.03 -14.49 -26.78
CA PRO A 219 -8.62 -14.81 -26.96
C PRO A 219 -7.97 -15.13 -25.61
N LEU A 220 -7.24 -16.24 -25.55
CA LEU A 220 -6.43 -16.66 -24.40
C LEU A 220 -5.00 -16.97 -24.84
N GLU A 221 -4.03 -16.62 -24.00
CA GLU A 221 -2.61 -16.98 -24.21
C GLU A 221 -2.10 -17.80 -23.03
N LEU A 222 -1.86 -19.09 -23.26
CA LEU A 222 -1.25 -19.99 -22.29
C LEU A 222 0.27 -19.91 -22.40
N ASN A 223 0.92 -19.45 -21.34
CA ASN A 223 2.36 -19.33 -21.24
C ASN A 223 2.92 -20.49 -20.41
N PHE A 224 3.86 -21.24 -20.97
CA PHE A 224 4.47 -22.37 -20.28
C PHE A 224 5.98 -22.38 -20.45
N SER A 225 6.66 -23.04 -19.52
CA SER A 225 8.10 -23.30 -19.60
C SER A 225 8.40 -24.79 -19.60
N ALA A 226 9.47 -25.16 -20.30
CA ALA A 226 9.93 -26.53 -20.40
C ALA A 226 11.45 -26.58 -20.16
N SER A 227 11.90 -27.49 -19.31
CA SER A 227 13.30 -27.73 -18.95
C SER A 227 13.70 -29.17 -19.28
N LYS A 228 14.84 -29.37 -19.94
CA LYS A 228 15.36 -30.69 -20.39
C LYS A 228 14.37 -31.52 -21.25
N MET A 229 13.45 -30.85 -21.94
CA MET A 229 12.47 -31.43 -22.86
C MET A 229 12.83 -31.20 -24.34
N GLN A 230 14.10 -30.99 -24.67
CA GLN A 230 14.52 -30.75 -26.05
C GLN A 230 14.18 -31.95 -26.95
N GLY A 231 13.50 -31.71 -28.07
CA GLY A 231 13.04 -32.74 -29.01
C GLY A 231 11.67 -33.32 -28.67
N GLU A 232 11.09 -32.96 -27.52
CA GLU A 232 9.74 -33.40 -27.16
C GLU A 232 8.66 -32.53 -27.80
N THR A 233 7.47 -33.12 -27.97
CA THR A 233 6.28 -32.40 -28.40
C THR A 233 5.30 -32.31 -27.24
N VAL A 234 5.00 -31.09 -26.83
CA VAL A 234 4.01 -30.81 -25.78
C VAL A 234 2.64 -30.68 -26.43
N THR A 235 1.66 -31.39 -25.90
CA THR A 235 0.26 -31.30 -26.30
C THR A 235 -0.50 -30.51 -25.25
N ALA A 236 -1.01 -29.34 -25.60
CA ALA A 236 -1.88 -28.53 -24.76
C ALA A 236 -3.34 -28.83 -25.11
N GLU A 237 -4.09 -29.31 -24.13
CA GLU A 237 -5.50 -29.64 -24.23
C GLU A 237 -6.30 -28.59 -23.46
N ALA A 238 -7.39 -28.10 -24.06
CA ALA A 238 -8.32 -27.19 -23.41
C ALA A 238 -9.69 -27.84 -23.23
N TYR A 239 -10.27 -27.67 -22.04
CA TYR A 239 -11.53 -28.27 -21.63
C TYR A 239 -12.54 -27.20 -21.20
N ILE A 240 -13.79 -27.34 -21.64
CA ILE A 240 -14.94 -26.54 -21.17
C ILE A 240 -15.93 -27.49 -20.50
N LYS A 241 -16.27 -27.25 -19.22
CA LYS A 241 -17.17 -28.13 -18.43
C LYS A 241 -16.77 -29.61 -18.51
N GLY A 242 -15.46 -29.90 -18.53
CA GLY A 242 -14.90 -31.26 -18.61
C GLY A 242 -14.89 -31.88 -20.02
N SER A 243 -15.42 -31.21 -21.04
CA SER A 243 -15.35 -31.68 -22.44
C SER A 243 -14.14 -31.07 -23.15
N LEU A 244 -13.38 -31.88 -23.88
CA LEU A 244 -12.24 -31.43 -24.68
C LEU A 244 -12.74 -30.58 -25.86
N VAL A 245 -12.25 -29.34 -25.96
CA VAL A 245 -12.74 -28.36 -26.96
C VAL A 245 -11.68 -27.92 -27.95
N ASP A 246 -10.40 -27.94 -27.59
CA ASP A 246 -9.29 -27.63 -28.49
C ASP A 246 -8.01 -28.37 -28.06
N VAL A 247 -7.15 -28.68 -29.03
CA VAL A 247 -5.87 -29.36 -28.81
C VAL A 247 -4.81 -28.73 -29.70
N LYS A 248 -3.71 -28.27 -29.09
CA LYS A 248 -2.58 -27.68 -29.80
C LYS A 248 -1.29 -28.38 -29.45
N LYS A 249 -0.46 -28.65 -30.45
CA LYS A 249 0.84 -29.29 -30.29
C LYS A 249 1.97 -28.28 -30.51
N MET A 250 2.99 -28.33 -29.68
CA MET A 250 4.16 -27.46 -29.77
C MET A 250 5.46 -28.24 -29.57
N HIS A 251 6.40 -28.06 -30.49
CA HIS A 251 7.71 -28.69 -30.41
C HIS A 251 8.70 -27.86 -29.57
N ILE A 252 9.53 -28.54 -28.78
CA ILE A 252 10.50 -27.91 -27.87
C ILE A 252 11.91 -28.01 -28.45
N ASN A 253 12.43 -26.90 -28.94
CA ASN A 253 13.68 -26.88 -29.71
C ASN A 253 14.94 -26.64 -28.83
N GLY A 254 14.81 -26.49 -27.51
CA GLY A 254 15.91 -26.10 -26.63
C GLY A 254 15.88 -26.77 -25.26
N LYS A 255 17.04 -26.78 -24.58
CA LYS A 255 17.19 -27.33 -23.22
C LYS A 255 16.38 -26.58 -22.16
N LYS A 256 16.13 -25.28 -22.37
CA LYS A 256 15.15 -24.47 -21.64
C LYS A 256 14.37 -23.67 -22.68
N ALA A 257 13.05 -23.71 -22.61
CA ALA A 257 12.19 -22.99 -23.53
C ALA A 257 11.01 -22.36 -22.79
N ASN A 258 10.72 -21.10 -23.12
CA ASN A 258 9.45 -20.47 -22.79
C ASN A 258 8.64 -20.36 -24.08
N LYS A 259 7.38 -20.78 -24.04
CA LYS A 259 6.50 -20.84 -25.20
C LYS A 259 5.11 -20.34 -24.84
N THR A 260 4.42 -19.83 -25.85
CA THR A 260 3.06 -19.31 -25.73
C THR A 260 2.17 -20.03 -26.74
N ILE A 261 1.04 -20.55 -26.27
CA ILE A 261 0.00 -21.17 -27.11
C ILE A 261 -1.24 -20.29 -27.04
N LYS A 262 -1.70 -19.82 -28.20
CA LYS A 262 -2.92 -19.00 -28.28
C LYS A 262 -4.13 -19.87 -28.47
N PHE A 263 -5.20 -19.62 -27.74
CA PHE A 263 -6.52 -20.23 -27.89
C PHE A 263 -7.55 -19.13 -28.21
N ASP A 264 -8.62 -19.51 -28.90
CA ASP A 264 -9.77 -18.62 -29.15
C ASP A 264 -11.06 -19.42 -28.95
N PHE A 265 -11.89 -19.02 -27.99
CA PHE A 265 -13.16 -19.67 -27.68
C PHE A 265 -14.33 -18.72 -27.91
N LYS A 266 -15.48 -19.25 -28.31
CA LYS A 266 -16.69 -18.45 -28.46
C LYS A 266 -17.53 -18.50 -27.20
N ALA A 267 -18.01 -17.35 -26.74
CA ALA A 267 -18.94 -17.25 -25.61
C ALA A 267 -20.35 -17.70 -26.02
N VAL A 268 -20.76 -18.93 -25.69
CA VAL A 268 -22.06 -19.51 -26.12
C VAL A 268 -23.16 -19.35 -25.07
N GLU A 269 -22.80 -19.28 -23.79
CA GLU A 269 -23.75 -19.21 -22.67
C GLU A 269 -23.34 -18.10 -21.70
N THR A 270 -24.33 -17.47 -21.07
CA THR A 270 -24.08 -16.46 -20.03
C THR A 270 -23.85 -17.04 -18.65
N GLY A 271 -23.12 -16.32 -17.83
CA GLY A 271 -22.71 -16.74 -16.49
C GLY A 271 -21.21 -17.03 -16.44
N LYS A 272 -20.79 -17.79 -15.43
CA LYS A 272 -19.38 -18.14 -15.23
C LYS A 272 -18.99 -19.28 -16.14
N MET A 273 -18.09 -19.02 -17.08
CA MET A 273 -17.48 -20.02 -17.94
C MET A 273 -16.18 -20.52 -17.29
N HIS A 274 -16.09 -21.83 -17.06
CA HIS A 274 -14.90 -22.50 -16.53
C HIS A 274 -14.14 -23.19 -17.66
N LEU A 275 -12.85 -22.86 -17.77
CA LEU A 275 -11.89 -23.39 -18.71
C LEU A 275 -10.77 -24.09 -17.93
N SER A 276 -10.42 -25.31 -18.32
CA SER A 276 -9.28 -26.06 -17.77
C SER A 276 -8.28 -26.34 -18.88
N PHE A 277 -7.00 -26.19 -18.57
CA PHE A 277 -5.90 -26.45 -19.49
C PHE A 277 -4.97 -27.51 -18.92
N VAL A 278 -4.59 -28.47 -19.76
CA VAL A 278 -3.68 -29.56 -19.41
C VAL A 278 -2.53 -29.60 -20.42
N LEU A 279 -1.30 -29.62 -19.94
CA LEU A 279 -0.12 -29.92 -20.75
C LEU A 279 0.23 -31.41 -20.62
N LYS A 280 0.39 -32.10 -21.75
CA LYS A 280 0.85 -33.50 -21.82
C LYS A 280 2.15 -33.60 -22.61
N VAL A 281 3.04 -34.46 -22.14
CA VAL A 281 4.28 -34.83 -22.80
C VAL A 281 4.50 -36.34 -22.65
N ASN A 282 5.20 -36.97 -23.60
CA ASN A 282 5.46 -38.41 -23.58
C ASN A 282 6.62 -38.81 -22.64
N LYS A 283 7.41 -37.83 -22.19
CA LYS A 283 8.59 -38.04 -21.36
C LYS A 283 8.21 -37.90 -19.90
N GLU A 284 8.75 -38.77 -19.05
CA GLU A 284 8.58 -38.63 -17.59
C GLU A 284 9.12 -37.28 -17.11
N GLU A 285 8.32 -36.59 -16.32
CA GLU A 285 8.62 -35.29 -15.76
C GLU A 285 8.63 -35.33 -14.23
N TYR A 286 9.24 -34.33 -13.62
CA TYR A 286 9.41 -34.28 -12.17
C TYR A 286 8.11 -33.96 -11.43
N ASN A 287 7.28 -33.08 -11.99
CA ASN A 287 6.03 -32.67 -11.37
C ASN A 287 4.93 -32.60 -12.43
N ASN A 288 3.84 -33.33 -12.23
CA ASN A 288 2.69 -33.31 -13.14
C ASN A 288 1.61 -32.31 -12.67
N SER A 289 1.68 -31.84 -11.42
CA SER A 289 0.63 -31.00 -10.81
C SER A 289 0.65 -29.56 -11.34
N ASN A 290 1.81 -29.08 -11.78
CA ASN A 290 2.05 -27.76 -12.37
C ASN A 290 1.71 -27.70 -13.87
N ASN A 291 1.21 -28.79 -14.45
CA ASN A 291 0.77 -28.90 -15.84
C ASN A 291 -0.74 -28.69 -16.03
N HIS A 292 -1.45 -28.39 -14.96
CA HIS A 292 -2.87 -28.09 -14.97
C HIS A 292 -3.13 -26.66 -14.49
N ALA A 293 -4.06 -25.96 -15.16
CA ALA A 293 -4.50 -24.64 -14.74
C ALA A 293 -5.97 -24.40 -15.11
N ASP A 294 -6.69 -23.75 -14.20
CA ASP A 294 -8.09 -23.38 -14.36
C ASP A 294 -8.27 -21.87 -14.50
N VAL A 295 -9.22 -21.48 -15.34
CA VAL A 295 -9.59 -20.09 -15.60
C VAL A 295 -11.11 -19.94 -15.55
N TYR A 296 -11.57 -18.83 -14.96
CA TYR A 296 -12.99 -18.46 -14.88
C TYR A 296 -13.22 -17.12 -15.56
N ILE A 297 -14.21 -17.09 -16.45
CA ILE A 297 -14.57 -15.90 -17.24
C ILE A 297 -16.06 -15.60 -17.05
N ASP A 298 -16.38 -14.36 -16.71
CA ASP A 298 -17.77 -13.90 -16.59
C ASP A 298 -18.33 -13.52 -17.97
N ILE A 299 -19.32 -14.28 -18.46
CA ILE A 299 -19.99 -14.02 -19.73
C ILE A 299 -21.29 -13.25 -19.50
N LEU A 300 -21.34 -12.02 -20.01
CA LEU A 300 -22.48 -11.13 -19.86
C LEU A 300 -23.39 -11.16 -21.10
N ASN A 301 -24.71 -11.11 -20.87
CA ASN A 301 -25.74 -11.13 -21.92
C ASN A 301 -25.66 -9.92 -22.86
N SER A 302 -25.38 -8.73 -22.31
CA SER A 302 -25.32 -7.50 -23.09
C SER A 302 -24.55 -6.41 -22.35
N ARG A 303 -24.11 -5.40 -23.10
CA ARG A 303 -23.59 -4.14 -22.55
C ARG A 303 -24.73 -3.34 -21.91
N GLN A 304 -24.43 -2.51 -20.91
CA GLN A 304 -25.41 -1.59 -20.33
C GLN A 304 -25.68 -0.44 -21.32
N LYS A 305 -26.93 -0.26 -21.71
CA LYS A 305 -27.31 0.78 -22.68
C LYS A 305 -27.61 2.10 -21.99
N ILE A 306 -26.99 3.17 -22.48
CA ILE A 306 -27.17 4.54 -22.01
C ILE A 306 -27.75 5.38 -23.16
N LEU A 307 -28.83 6.10 -22.90
CA LEU A 307 -29.45 7.00 -23.87
C LEU A 307 -29.03 8.44 -23.57
N ILE A 308 -28.40 9.11 -24.54
CA ILE A 308 -28.25 10.57 -24.53
C ILE A 308 -29.40 11.16 -25.35
N LEU A 309 -30.37 11.76 -24.68
CA LEU A 309 -31.49 12.45 -25.31
C LEU A 309 -31.19 13.95 -25.34
N ALA A 310 -31.08 14.52 -26.54
CA ALA A 310 -30.64 15.90 -26.72
C ALA A 310 -31.71 16.80 -27.37
N ASN A 311 -31.71 18.09 -27.01
CA ASN A 311 -32.56 19.09 -27.64
C ASN A 311 -32.14 19.43 -29.08
N SER A 312 -30.82 19.45 -29.35
CA SER A 312 -30.25 19.79 -30.66
C SER A 312 -28.83 19.21 -30.80
N PRO A 313 -28.28 19.09 -32.02
CA PRO A 313 -26.90 18.66 -32.23
C PRO A 313 -25.90 19.58 -31.52
N HIS A 314 -24.96 19.00 -30.75
CA HIS A 314 -23.96 19.73 -29.99
C HIS A 314 -22.65 18.92 -29.87
N PRO A 315 -21.45 19.55 -29.90
CA PRO A 315 -20.17 18.85 -29.76
C PRO A 315 -20.07 18.00 -28.49
N ASP A 316 -20.67 18.46 -27.38
CA ASP A 316 -20.67 17.75 -26.10
C ASP A 316 -21.27 16.34 -26.19
N LEU A 317 -22.24 16.11 -27.09
CA LEU A 317 -22.86 14.80 -27.25
C LEU A 317 -21.85 13.75 -27.71
N SER A 318 -20.97 14.14 -28.64
CA SER A 318 -19.91 13.27 -29.14
C SER A 318 -18.82 13.07 -28.09
N ALA A 319 -18.47 14.11 -27.33
CA ALA A 319 -17.51 14.01 -26.24
C ALA A 319 -18.01 13.07 -25.13
N LEU A 320 -19.27 13.22 -24.71
CA LEU A 320 -19.91 12.34 -23.72
C LEU A 320 -19.98 10.90 -24.20
N LYS A 321 -20.44 10.68 -25.44
CA LYS A 321 -20.50 9.34 -26.03
C LYS A 321 -19.13 8.66 -26.01
N ARG A 322 -18.08 9.35 -26.49
CA ARG A 322 -16.70 8.81 -26.48
C ARG A 322 -16.19 8.54 -25.07
N SER A 323 -16.41 9.46 -24.14
CA SER A 323 -15.96 9.29 -22.75
C SER A 323 -16.58 8.07 -22.07
N ILE A 324 -17.87 7.83 -22.32
CA ILE A 324 -18.60 6.69 -21.75
C ILE A 324 -18.26 5.39 -22.48
N GLU A 325 -18.19 5.38 -23.81
CA GLU A 325 -17.87 4.17 -24.61
C GLU A 325 -16.41 3.74 -24.49
N ASN A 326 -15.51 4.58 -23.94
CA ASN A 326 -14.18 4.14 -23.53
C ASN A 326 -14.24 2.95 -22.55
N PHE A 327 -15.32 2.86 -21.76
CA PHE A 327 -15.60 1.69 -20.97
C PHE A 327 -16.41 0.69 -21.79
N LYS A 328 -15.79 -0.45 -22.13
CA LYS A 328 -16.35 -1.48 -23.04
C LYS A 328 -17.69 -2.08 -22.57
N ASN A 329 -18.06 -1.88 -21.31
CA ASN A 329 -19.31 -2.35 -20.72
C ASN A 329 -20.52 -1.47 -21.04
N TYR A 330 -20.34 -0.29 -21.62
CA TYR A 330 -21.43 0.59 -22.00
C TYR A 330 -21.63 0.65 -23.52
N GLN A 331 -22.89 0.83 -23.92
CA GLN A 331 -23.28 1.20 -25.27
C GLN A 331 -24.06 2.51 -25.20
N VAL A 332 -23.69 3.50 -26.00
CA VAL A 332 -24.30 4.84 -25.93
C VAL A 332 -25.03 5.19 -27.22
N ASP A 333 -26.33 5.39 -27.10
CA ASP A 333 -27.19 5.86 -28.18
C ASP A 333 -27.47 7.36 -28.01
N ILE A 334 -27.27 8.14 -29.07
CA ILE A 334 -27.69 9.55 -29.11
C ILE A 334 -29.02 9.61 -29.88
N ARG A 335 -30.01 10.28 -29.33
CA ARG A 335 -31.30 10.57 -29.98
C ARG A 335 -31.69 12.02 -29.77
N PHE A 336 -32.40 12.58 -30.74
CA PHE A 336 -32.93 13.93 -30.64
C PHE A 336 -34.41 13.92 -30.25
N ALA A 337 -34.84 14.95 -29.52
CA ALA A 337 -36.19 15.01 -28.98
C ALA A 337 -37.29 15.22 -30.04
N ASP A 338 -36.93 15.62 -31.27
CA ASP A 338 -37.83 15.73 -32.43
C ASP A 338 -38.11 14.40 -33.13
N GLU A 339 -37.22 13.41 -33.01
CA GLU A 339 -37.32 12.09 -33.66
C GLU A 339 -38.44 11.18 -33.11
N LYS A 340 -39.38 11.72 -32.32
CA LYS A 340 -40.45 10.97 -31.65
C LYS A 340 -39.93 9.72 -30.94
N THR A 341 -38.87 9.82 -30.15
CA THR A 341 -38.39 8.70 -29.31
C THR A 341 -39.52 8.23 -28.39
N LYS A 342 -40.10 7.04 -28.65
CA LYS A 342 -41.32 6.56 -27.95
C LYS A 342 -41.07 5.59 -26.82
N ASN A 343 -39.97 4.83 -26.85
CA ASN A 343 -39.69 3.81 -25.84
C ASN A 343 -38.23 3.89 -25.39
N ILE A 344 -38.04 3.95 -24.07
CA ILE A 344 -36.72 3.97 -23.43
C ILE A 344 -36.49 2.79 -22.48
N SER A 345 -37.35 1.77 -22.47
CA SER A 345 -37.32 0.67 -21.51
C SER A 345 -36.07 -0.20 -21.54
N SER A 346 -35.32 -0.19 -22.65
CA SER A 346 -34.08 -0.97 -22.80
C SER A 346 -32.83 -0.28 -22.25
N TYR A 347 -32.93 0.97 -21.77
CA TYR A 347 -31.80 1.73 -21.25
C TYR A 347 -31.75 1.66 -19.72
N SER A 348 -30.55 1.74 -19.15
CA SER A 348 -30.35 1.79 -17.69
C SER A 348 -30.16 3.22 -17.17
N LEU A 349 -29.79 4.16 -18.04
CA LEU A 349 -29.55 5.57 -17.74
C LEU A 349 -30.00 6.45 -18.91
N VAL A 350 -30.66 7.57 -18.59
CA VAL A 350 -30.97 8.62 -19.56
C VAL A 350 -30.21 9.90 -19.19
N ILE A 351 -29.35 10.35 -20.10
CA ILE A 351 -28.67 11.63 -20.04
C ILE A 351 -29.48 12.63 -20.89
N MET A 352 -30.11 13.59 -20.23
CA MET A 352 -30.86 14.67 -20.88
C MET A 352 -29.94 15.86 -21.11
N HIS A 353 -29.75 16.26 -22.37
CA HIS A 353 -28.93 17.41 -22.73
C HIS A 353 -29.79 18.59 -23.20
N GLN A 354 -29.82 19.64 -22.38
CA GLN A 354 -30.67 20.83 -22.51
C GLN A 354 -32.17 20.52 -22.65
N LEU A 355 -32.63 19.49 -21.95
CA LEU A 355 -34.01 19.05 -21.93
C LEU A 355 -34.56 18.98 -20.48
N PRO A 356 -35.87 19.17 -20.28
CA PRO A 356 -36.88 19.59 -21.26
C PRO A 356 -36.60 20.97 -21.85
N SER A 357 -37.09 21.26 -23.05
CA SER A 357 -36.92 22.57 -23.70
C SER A 357 -38.26 23.16 -24.10
N ARG A 358 -38.29 24.47 -24.40
CA ARG A 358 -39.49 25.14 -24.94
C ARG A 358 -39.91 24.56 -26.30
N LYS A 359 -38.94 24.10 -27.10
CA LYS A 359 -39.14 23.53 -28.44
C LYS A 359 -39.68 22.09 -28.37
N HIS A 360 -39.17 21.28 -27.43
CA HIS A 360 -39.48 19.85 -27.34
C HIS A 360 -40.02 19.49 -25.96
N ARG A 361 -41.35 19.27 -25.90
CA ARG A 361 -42.05 18.85 -24.69
C ARG A 361 -41.95 17.32 -24.51
N ILE A 362 -40.95 16.86 -23.78
CA ILE A 362 -40.67 15.42 -23.55
C ILE A 362 -41.49 14.78 -22.41
N ARG A 363 -42.73 15.22 -22.18
CA ARG A 363 -43.56 14.76 -21.03
C ARG A 363 -43.75 13.25 -20.97
N GLY A 364 -43.95 12.60 -22.12
CA GLY A 364 -44.11 11.14 -22.20
C GLY A 364 -42.85 10.37 -21.79
N ILE A 365 -41.67 10.85 -22.20
CA ILE A 365 -40.38 10.25 -21.81
C ILE A 365 -40.13 10.45 -20.33
N LEU A 366 -40.36 11.66 -19.80
CA LEU A 366 -40.27 11.94 -18.37
C LEU A 366 -41.18 11.01 -17.55
N LYS A 367 -42.41 10.76 -18.01
CA LYS A 367 -43.32 9.81 -17.37
C LYS A 367 -42.74 8.39 -17.35
N GLN A 368 -42.20 7.91 -18.47
CA GLN A 368 -41.56 6.59 -18.55
C GLN A 368 -40.33 6.47 -17.63
N ILE A 369 -39.48 7.50 -17.56
CA ILE A 369 -38.33 7.54 -16.65
C ILE A 369 -38.79 7.31 -15.21
N LYS A 370 -39.86 7.99 -14.79
CA LYS A 370 -40.43 7.86 -13.45
C LYS A 370 -41.05 6.48 -13.20
N GLU A 371 -41.84 5.97 -14.15
CA GLU A 371 -42.47 4.65 -14.04
C GLU A 371 -41.45 3.50 -13.99
N LEU A 372 -40.34 3.64 -14.72
CA LEU A 372 -39.27 2.64 -14.77
C LEU A 372 -38.22 2.80 -13.65
N ASN A 373 -38.34 3.83 -12.80
CA ASN A 373 -37.32 4.17 -11.80
C ASN A 373 -35.91 4.24 -12.41
N MET A 374 -35.80 4.89 -13.56
CA MET A 374 -34.55 4.95 -14.32
C MET A 374 -33.63 6.05 -13.77
N ALA A 375 -32.33 5.76 -13.68
CA ALA A 375 -31.35 6.77 -13.33
C ALA A 375 -31.30 7.86 -14.40
N THR A 376 -31.14 9.12 -13.98
CA THR A 376 -31.06 10.25 -14.90
C THR A 376 -29.91 11.19 -14.59
N LEU A 377 -29.30 11.71 -15.65
CA LEU A 377 -28.41 12.86 -15.59
C LEU A 377 -29.02 13.98 -16.43
N ALA A 378 -29.27 15.14 -15.82
CA ALA A 378 -29.72 16.32 -16.55
C ALA A 378 -28.58 17.34 -16.69
N ILE A 379 -28.13 17.55 -17.92
CA ILE A 379 -27.21 18.63 -18.31
C ILE A 379 -28.10 19.78 -18.79
N VAL A 380 -28.13 20.87 -18.03
CA VAL A 380 -28.98 22.01 -18.36
C VAL A 380 -28.16 23.13 -19.02
N GLY A 381 -28.83 24.19 -19.42
CA GLY A 381 -28.24 25.27 -20.20
C GLY A 381 -29.31 26.16 -20.82
N PRO A 382 -28.94 27.10 -21.70
CA PRO A 382 -29.83 28.16 -22.18
C PRO A 382 -31.12 27.69 -22.86
N GLN A 383 -31.12 26.52 -23.48
CA GLN A 383 -32.30 25.97 -24.17
C GLN A 383 -33.24 25.21 -23.23
N THR A 384 -32.84 24.99 -21.98
CA THR A 384 -33.62 24.23 -20.99
C THR A 384 -34.83 25.05 -20.52
N ASP A 385 -36.00 24.43 -20.50
CA ASP A 385 -37.18 24.96 -19.83
C ASP A 385 -37.16 24.56 -18.34
N PHE A 386 -36.62 25.45 -17.52
CA PHE A 386 -36.46 25.24 -16.09
C PHE A 386 -37.79 25.12 -15.33
N ALA A 387 -38.89 25.69 -15.86
CA ALA A 387 -40.21 25.52 -15.26
C ALA A 387 -40.69 24.07 -15.41
N SER A 388 -40.57 23.51 -16.62
CA SER A 388 -40.88 22.09 -16.89
C SER A 388 -39.94 21.15 -16.13
N LEU A 389 -38.65 21.48 -16.06
CA LEU A 389 -37.67 20.68 -15.35
C LEU A 389 -37.95 20.63 -13.83
N ARG A 390 -38.32 21.76 -13.23
CA ARG A 390 -38.71 21.84 -11.82
C ARG A 390 -39.99 21.05 -11.54
N SER A 391 -40.97 21.09 -12.45
CA SER A 391 -42.19 20.30 -12.31
C SER A 391 -41.90 18.80 -12.26
N TYR A 392 -40.82 18.36 -12.90
CA TYR A 392 -40.41 16.95 -12.89
C TYR A 392 -39.55 16.61 -11.67
N TYR A 393 -38.56 17.45 -11.35
CA TYR A 393 -37.72 17.32 -10.17
C TYR A 393 -38.14 18.37 -9.12
N SER A 394 -39.23 18.11 -8.40
CA SER A 394 -39.78 19.07 -7.44
C SER A 394 -38.78 19.47 -6.35
N ASN A 395 -37.88 18.55 -5.99
CA ASN A 395 -36.81 18.73 -5.01
C ASN A 395 -35.48 19.19 -5.63
N SER A 396 -35.46 19.64 -6.90
CA SER A 396 -34.22 20.10 -7.52
C SER A 396 -33.72 21.43 -6.96
N GLY A 397 -34.57 22.12 -6.21
CA GLY A 397 -34.33 23.43 -5.62
C GLY A 397 -34.13 24.60 -6.58
N ILE A 398 -34.43 24.41 -7.87
CA ILE A 398 -34.33 25.49 -8.88
C ILE A 398 -35.57 26.39 -8.76
N LYS A 399 -35.36 27.71 -8.74
CA LYS A 399 -36.46 28.69 -8.85
C LYS A 399 -36.77 28.99 -10.31
N SER A 400 -38.04 29.31 -10.60
CA SER A 400 -38.57 29.47 -11.96
C SER A 400 -38.13 30.74 -12.68
N SER A 401 -37.59 31.73 -11.96
CA SER A 401 -37.14 33.00 -12.54
C SER A 401 -35.62 32.99 -12.70
N ILE A 402 -35.17 32.83 -13.93
CA ILE A 402 -33.76 33.02 -14.31
C ILE A 402 -33.56 34.50 -14.59
N ARG A 403 -32.58 35.10 -13.91
CA ARG A 403 -32.28 36.53 -14.02
C ARG A 403 -31.21 36.85 -15.07
N GLY A 404 -30.63 35.82 -15.69
CA GLY A 404 -29.55 35.93 -16.67
C GLY A 404 -28.69 34.67 -16.68
N TYR A 405 -27.56 34.73 -17.38
CA TYR A 405 -26.52 33.71 -17.35
C TYR A 405 -25.21 34.34 -16.89
N ASP A 406 -24.39 33.54 -16.22
CA ASP A 406 -23.04 33.93 -15.79
C ASP A 406 -22.06 32.79 -16.07
N LYS A 407 -20.77 33.05 -15.90
CA LYS A 407 -19.70 32.09 -16.09
C LYS A 407 -19.20 31.59 -14.73
N SER A 408 -19.19 30.28 -14.55
CA SER A 408 -18.70 29.67 -13.32
C SER A 408 -17.68 28.57 -13.57
N THR A 409 -16.61 28.58 -12.79
CA THR A 409 -15.70 27.44 -12.67
C THR A 409 -16.16 26.50 -11.56
N ALA A 410 -15.72 25.25 -11.63
CA ALA A 410 -16.03 24.24 -10.62
C ALA A 410 -15.12 24.38 -9.39
N LEU A 411 -15.68 24.21 -8.20
CA LEU A 411 -14.96 24.02 -6.95
C LEU A 411 -15.34 22.67 -6.34
N ILE A 412 -14.41 21.71 -6.30
CA ILE A 412 -14.75 20.34 -5.90
C ILE A 412 -14.97 20.22 -4.40
N ASN A 413 -16.06 19.55 -4.00
CA ASN A 413 -16.30 19.16 -2.62
C ASN A 413 -15.44 17.95 -2.25
N LYS A 414 -14.32 18.20 -1.58
CA LYS A 414 -13.39 17.15 -1.11
C LYS A 414 -14.02 16.15 -0.11
N LYS A 415 -15.19 16.46 0.46
CA LYS A 415 -15.94 15.60 1.39
C LYS A 415 -17.09 14.84 0.70
N PHE A 416 -17.06 14.70 -0.62
CA PHE A 416 -18.10 13.99 -1.35
C PHE A 416 -18.18 12.50 -0.94
N PRO A 417 -19.35 11.99 -0.51
CA PRO A 417 -19.45 10.67 0.14
C PRO A 417 -19.55 9.48 -0.82
N TYR A 418 -19.91 9.67 -2.09
CA TYR A 418 -20.16 8.53 -2.99
C TYR A 418 -18.90 7.94 -3.62
N PHE A 419 -17.85 8.74 -3.82
CA PHE A 419 -16.57 8.28 -4.34
C PHE A 419 -15.47 9.30 -4.03
N LYS A 420 -14.22 8.83 -4.02
CA LYS A 420 -13.04 9.67 -3.83
C LYS A 420 -12.53 10.15 -5.19
N ILE A 421 -12.21 11.43 -5.29
CA ILE A 421 -11.51 12.03 -6.44
C ILE A 421 -10.06 12.25 -6.02
N ASN A 422 -9.12 11.82 -6.86
CA ASN A 422 -7.69 12.03 -6.59
C ASN A 422 -7.32 13.53 -6.71
N SER A 423 -6.15 13.92 -6.22
CA SER A 423 -5.73 15.33 -6.25
C SER A 423 -5.48 15.86 -7.66
N THR A 424 -5.03 15.01 -8.58
CA THR A 424 -4.74 15.38 -9.97
C THR A 424 -6.00 15.73 -10.75
N ASP A 425 -7.06 14.95 -10.59
CA ASP A 425 -8.35 15.17 -11.25
C ASP A 425 -9.05 16.40 -10.67
N ILE A 426 -8.91 16.65 -9.35
CA ILE A 426 -9.41 17.90 -8.74
C ILE A 426 -8.74 19.11 -9.40
N GLN A 427 -7.41 19.11 -9.53
CA GLN A 427 -6.69 20.20 -10.16
C GLN A 427 -7.10 20.38 -11.63
N LEU A 428 -7.26 19.27 -12.36
CA LEU A 428 -7.73 19.31 -13.74
C LEU A 428 -9.11 19.95 -13.84
N ILE A 429 -10.09 19.48 -13.04
CA ILE A 429 -11.47 19.99 -13.07
C ILE A 429 -11.53 21.47 -12.70
N GLU A 430 -10.78 21.90 -11.68
CA GLU A 430 -10.73 23.32 -11.27
C GLU A 430 -10.01 24.22 -12.28
N SER A 431 -9.22 23.64 -13.20
CA SER A 431 -8.54 24.36 -14.30
C SER A 431 -9.36 24.45 -15.61
N LEU A 432 -10.48 23.74 -15.70
CA LEU A 432 -11.33 23.74 -16.89
C LEU A 432 -11.94 25.12 -17.15
N PRO A 433 -12.23 25.44 -18.43
CA PRO A 433 -12.88 26.70 -18.78
C PRO A 433 -14.24 26.84 -18.07
N PRO A 434 -14.66 28.07 -17.75
CA PRO A 434 -15.92 28.29 -17.05
C PRO A 434 -17.12 27.88 -17.90
N LEU A 435 -18.14 27.32 -17.23
CA LEU A 435 -19.41 26.93 -17.81
C LEU A 435 -20.41 28.09 -17.76
N ASN A 436 -21.28 28.19 -18.76
CA ASN A 436 -22.40 29.13 -18.76
C ASN A 436 -23.52 28.59 -17.88
N ILE A 437 -23.74 29.20 -16.72
CA ILE A 437 -24.73 28.78 -15.74
C ILE A 437 -25.90 29.76 -15.69
N PRO A 438 -27.14 29.30 -15.44
CA PRO A 438 -28.27 30.18 -15.20
C PRO A 438 -28.16 30.83 -13.81
N LEU A 439 -28.34 32.15 -13.73
CA LEU A 439 -28.42 32.88 -12.46
C LEU A 439 -29.79 32.62 -11.81
N THR A 440 -29.83 31.64 -10.92
CA THR A 440 -30.99 31.27 -10.10
C THR A 440 -30.57 31.09 -8.64
N ASN A 441 -31.47 31.45 -7.73
CA ASN A 441 -31.33 31.04 -6.34
C ASN A 441 -31.74 29.58 -6.22
N PHE A 442 -30.98 28.83 -5.41
CA PHE A 442 -31.26 27.46 -5.08
C PHE A 442 -31.87 27.37 -3.67
N ALA A 443 -32.98 26.66 -3.50
CA ALA A 443 -33.65 26.47 -2.20
C ALA A 443 -34.23 25.05 -2.09
N GLY A 444 -34.08 24.36 -0.96
CA GLY A 444 -34.60 22.98 -0.79
C GLY A 444 -33.67 21.89 -1.35
N ILE A 445 -32.35 22.12 -1.29
CA ILE A 445 -31.28 21.20 -1.74
C ILE A 445 -30.71 20.38 -0.57
N GLU A 446 -31.32 20.49 0.61
CA GLU A 446 -30.86 19.91 1.88
C GLU A 446 -30.76 18.37 1.84
N SER A 447 -31.58 17.70 1.03
CA SER A 447 -31.54 16.25 0.83
C SER A 447 -30.59 15.80 -0.27
N SER A 448 -29.87 16.73 -0.92
CA SER A 448 -28.98 16.44 -2.03
C SER A 448 -27.51 16.43 -1.61
N THR A 449 -26.70 15.70 -2.35
CA THR A 449 -25.25 15.63 -2.13
C THR A 449 -24.52 16.38 -3.23
N VAL A 450 -23.81 17.45 -2.87
CA VAL A 450 -23.11 18.32 -3.84
C VAL A 450 -21.68 17.83 -4.09
N LEU A 451 -21.36 17.57 -5.36
CA LEU A 451 -20.03 17.19 -5.84
C LEU A 451 -19.15 18.41 -6.12
N ALA A 452 -19.71 19.43 -6.76
CA ALA A 452 -18.98 20.65 -7.11
C ALA A 452 -19.84 21.88 -6.83
N TRP A 453 -19.23 22.92 -6.27
CA TRP A 453 -19.84 24.23 -6.04
C TRP A 453 -19.49 25.19 -7.17
N GLN A 454 -20.35 26.18 -7.38
CA GLN A 454 -20.09 27.27 -8.33
C GLN A 454 -19.09 28.26 -7.75
N LYS A 455 -18.04 28.57 -8.51
CA LYS A 455 -17.12 29.68 -8.26
C LYS A 455 -17.31 30.72 -9.36
N ILE A 456 -17.72 31.93 -9.01
CA ILE A 456 -18.04 33.01 -9.95
C ILE A 456 -17.07 34.16 -9.68
N ASN A 457 -16.31 34.61 -10.69
CA ASN A 457 -15.27 35.64 -10.54
C ASN A 457 -14.34 35.39 -9.34
N ASP A 458 -13.89 34.14 -9.18
CA ASP A 458 -13.10 33.64 -8.05
C ASP A 458 -13.75 33.65 -6.66
N ILE A 459 -15.00 34.10 -6.55
CA ILE A 459 -15.77 34.08 -5.31
C ILE A 459 -16.43 32.70 -5.15
N LYS A 460 -16.20 32.07 -4.01
CA LYS A 460 -16.85 30.80 -3.64
C LYS A 460 -18.30 31.06 -3.28
N THR A 461 -19.22 30.33 -3.91
CA THR A 461 -20.65 30.41 -3.60
C THR A 461 -21.14 29.13 -2.93
N ASN A 462 -22.32 29.21 -2.32
CA ASN A 462 -23.05 28.03 -1.80
C ASN A 462 -24.02 27.45 -2.83
N PHE A 463 -23.87 27.80 -4.12
CA PHE A 463 -24.73 27.29 -5.18
C PHE A 463 -24.10 26.03 -5.79
N PRO A 464 -24.87 24.93 -5.93
CA PRO A 464 -24.34 23.70 -6.50
C PRO A 464 -24.08 23.88 -7.98
N LEU A 465 -22.90 23.47 -8.42
CA LEU A 465 -22.62 23.18 -9.81
C LEU A 465 -23.09 21.74 -10.05
N ILE A 466 -22.34 20.73 -9.64
CA ILE A 466 -22.75 19.34 -9.83
C ILE A 466 -23.33 18.78 -8.54
N TYR A 467 -24.54 18.23 -8.59
CA TYR A 467 -25.18 17.66 -7.41
C TYR A 467 -26.04 16.44 -7.72
N PHE A 468 -26.25 15.62 -6.69
CA PHE A 468 -26.98 14.36 -6.77
C PHE A 468 -28.18 14.40 -5.83
N MET A 469 -29.32 13.94 -6.33
CA MET A 469 -30.56 13.81 -5.56
C MET A 469 -31.03 12.36 -5.59
N SER A 470 -31.70 11.94 -4.52
CA SER A 470 -32.38 10.64 -4.46
C SER A 470 -33.87 10.88 -4.39
N GLU A 471 -34.62 10.37 -5.36
CA GLU A 471 -36.08 10.38 -5.36
C GLU A 471 -36.56 8.95 -5.61
N GLY A 472 -37.29 8.36 -4.66
CA GLY A 472 -37.82 6.99 -4.78
C GLY A 472 -36.76 5.88 -4.84
N GLY A 473 -35.54 6.08 -4.31
CA GLY A 473 -34.47 5.06 -4.34
C GLY A 473 -33.59 5.08 -5.60
N THR A 474 -33.86 6.00 -6.53
CA THR A 474 -33.06 6.21 -7.74
C THR A 474 -32.13 7.42 -7.57
N LYS A 475 -30.86 7.28 -7.99
CA LYS A 475 -29.89 8.37 -7.94
C LYS A 475 -29.96 9.18 -9.24
N ASN A 476 -30.29 10.45 -9.11
CA ASN A 476 -30.30 11.39 -10.21
C ASN A 476 -29.15 12.39 -10.02
N SER A 477 -28.40 12.68 -11.08
CA SER A 477 -27.33 13.68 -11.07
C SER A 477 -27.69 14.85 -11.96
N LYS A 478 -27.18 16.04 -11.63
CA LYS A 478 -27.47 17.25 -12.39
C LYS A 478 -26.24 18.13 -12.49
N THR A 479 -26.05 18.70 -13.67
CA THR A 479 -24.99 19.65 -14.00
C THR A 479 -25.62 20.87 -14.70
N PRO A 480 -25.44 22.10 -14.18
CA PRO A 480 -25.96 23.34 -14.74
C PRO A 480 -25.34 23.71 -16.09
#